data_AF-A0A9E6BBU2-F1
#
_entry.id   AF-A0A9E6BBU2-F1
#
_cell.length_a   1.000
_cell.length_b   1.000
_cell.length_c   1.000
_cell.angle_alpha   90.00
_cell.angle_beta   90.00
_cell.angle_gamma   90.00
#
_symmetry.space_group_name_H-M   'P 1'
#
loop_
_entity.id
_entity.type
_entity.pdbx_description
1 polymer ?
#
loop_
_entity_poly.entity_id
_entity_poly.type
_entity_poly.pdbx_seq_one_letter_code
_entity_poly.pdbx_strand_id
1 'polypeptide(L)'
;MTMRYSDNAEIYCFGARLTEPSYYRYSFTVYINPLSSYLPVGTTGLLYLLEDKSLTFFDDKTGETRLNVTFENKPWEQMSLEEWAGMFMEGEAPDISGIVERRMKQLTDKYYLFDMDGGLWLGEYGDEQIGMWSVYELTLHEGDKPPAAAVTPDE
;
A
#
# COMPACT_ATOMS: atom_id res chain seq x y z
N MET A 1 -13.69 16.76 28.50
CA MET A 1 -13.00 17.33 27.32
C MET A 1 -13.60 16.62 26.12
N THR A 2 -14.51 17.28 25.43
CA THR A 2 -15.36 16.67 24.39
C THR A 2 -14.67 16.84 23.04
N MET A 3 -14.15 15.75 22.46
CA MET A 3 -13.66 15.78 21.08
C MET A 3 -14.84 15.97 20.14
N ARG A 4 -14.80 17.04 19.36
CA ARG A 4 -15.70 17.26 18.24
C ARG A 4 -15.04 16.63 17.01
N TYR A 5 -15.69 15.62 16.43
CA TYR A 5 -15.39 15.17 15.09
C TYR A 5 -15.80 16.29 14.13
N SER A 6 -14.83 16.89 13.45
CA SER A 6 -15.06 17.81 12.34
C SER A 6 -15.20 17.02 11.05
N ASP A 7 -16.30 17.25 10.33
CA ASP A 7 -16.74 16.61 9.07
C ASP A 7 -15.83 16.81 7.84
N ASN A 8 -14.52 16.99 8.03
CA ASN A 8 -13.54 16.99 6.95
C ASN A 8 -12.52 15.88 7.21
N ALA A 9 -12.70 14.73 6.56
CA ALA A 9 -11.80 13.59 6.61
C ALA A 9 -10.46 13.91 5.90
N GLU A 10 -9.65 14.76 6.51
CA GLU A 10 -8.25 14.95 6.13
C GLU A 10 -7.44 13.82 6.77
N ILE A 11 -6.99 12.84 5.96
CA ILE A 11 -6.21 11.72 6.47
C ILE A 11 -4.73 12.07 6.47
N TYR A 12 -4.14 11.89 7.65
CA TYR A 12 -2.72 11.92 7.89
C TYR A 12 -2.21 10.48 7.96
N CYS A 13 -1.34 10.09 7.01
CA CYS A 13 -0.41 8.98 7.20
C CYS A 13 0.94 9.60 7.58
N PHE A 14 1.54 9.23 8.72
CA PHE A 14 2.74 9.88 9.28
C PHE A 14 2.65 11.40 9.52
N GLY A 15 1.46 12.00 9.65
CA GLY A 15 1.34 13.46 9.72
C GLY A 15 1.49 14.17 8.36
N ALA A 16 1.56 13.43 7.25
CA ALA A 16 1.49 13.96 5.90
C ALA A 16 0.08 13.78 5.32
N ARG A 17 -0.46 14.84 4.73
CA ARG A 17 -1.71 14.79 3.95
C ARG A 17 -1.44 14.01 2.66
N LEU A 18 -2.27 13.02 2.34
CA LEU A 18 -2.29 12.34 1.03
C LEU A 18 -2.72 13.25 -0.15
N THR A 19 -2.70 14.58 0.03
CA THR A 19 -3.07 15.56 -0.99
C THR A 19 -1.97 15.84 -1.99
N GLU A 20 -0.74 15.43 -1.70
CA GLU A 20 0.41 15.59 -2.59
C GLU A 20 0.96 14.24 -3.06
N PRO A 21 1.30 14.10 -4.35
CA PRO A 21 1.93 12.90 -4.87
C PRO A 21 3.13 12.51 -4.03
N SER A 22 3.10 11.31 -3.46
CA SER A 22 4.12 10.85 -2.53
C SER A 22 4.74 9.55 -3.01
N TYR A 23 6.07 9.51 -2.98
CA TYR A 23 6.85 8.33 -3.34
C TYR A 23 7.11 7.46 -2.12
N TYR A 24 6.97 6.16 -2.29
CA TYR A 24 7.19 5.17 -1.26
C TYR A 24 8.09 4.05 -1.76
N ARG A 25 8.82 3.43 -0.83
CA ARG A 25 9.61 2.23 -1.09
C ARG A 25 9.17 1.10 -0.18
N TYR A 26 9.36 -0.11 -0.67
CA TYR A 26 9.32 -1.31 0.15
C TYR A 26 10.24 -1.16 1.37
N SER A 27 9.70 -1.44 2.55
CA SER A 27 10.43 -1.52 3.81
C SER A 27 10.66 -2.98 4.20
N PHE A 28 9.57 -3.70 4.50
CA PHE A 28 9.63 -5.11 4.85
C PHE A 28 8.37 -5.86 4.40
N THR A 29 8.48 -7.19 4.36
CA THR A 29 7.38 -8.09 4.04
C THR A 29 6.58 -8.41 5.28
N VAL A 30 5.32 -7.96 5.33
CA VAL A 30 4.37 -8.31 6.38
C VAL A 30 3.82 -9.71 6.12
N TYR A 31 3.46 -9.98 4.86
CA TYR A 31 2.88 -11.25 4.45
C TYR A 31 3.19 -11.58 3.00
N ILE A 32 3.40 -12.86 2.72
CA ILE A 32 3.42 -13.45 1.39
C ILE A 32 2.59 -14.72 1.45
N ASN A 33 1.69 -14.89 0.48
CA ASN A 33 0.88 -16.08 0.38
C ASN A 33 1.77 -17.33 0.23
N PRO A 34 1.51 -18.43 0.98
CA PRO A 34 2.30 -19.66 0.89
C PRO A 34 2.39 -20.28 -0.51
N LEU A 35 1.46 -19.93 -1.41
CA LEU A 35 1.47 -20.36 -2.81
C LEU A 35 2.40 -19.52 -3.70
N SER A 36 2.92 -18.41 -3.19
CA SER A 36 3.87 -17.57 -3.91
C SER A 36 5.26 -18.20 -3.95
N SER A 37 5.88 -18.19 -5.13
CA SER A 37 7.31 -18.49 -5.30
C SER A 37 8.21 -17.25 -5.18
N TYR A 38 7.61 -16.07 -4.95
CA TYR A 38 8.31 -14.79 -4.85
C TYR A 38 8.38 -14.31 -3.40
N LEU A 39 9.60 -14.09 -2.90
CA LEU A 39 9.89 -13.49 -1.60
C LEU A 39 10.91 -12.37 -1.80
N PRO A 40 10.53 -11.08 -1.67
CA PRO A 40 11.46 -9.99 -1.83
C PRO A 40 12.44 -9.95 -0.65
N VAL A 41 13.75 -9.93 -0.95
CA VAL A 41 14.81 -9.77 0.05
C VAL A 41 15.45 -8.39 -0.16
N GLY A 42 15.21 -7.48 0.77
CA GLY A 42 15.77 -6.13 0.79
C GLY A 42 15.08 -5.11 -0.13
N THR A 43 14.54 -5.51 -1.28
CA THR A 43 13.72 -4.66 -2.16
C THR A 43 12.78 -5.49 -3.02
N THR A 44 11.68 -4.89 -3.47
CA THR A 44 10.84 -5.43 -4.55
C THR A 44 11.36 -5.05 -5.94
N GLY A 45 12.33 -4.14 -6.02
CA GLY A 45 12.76 -3.49 -7.27
C GLY A 45 11.77 -2.44 -7.77
N LEU A 46 10.85 -2.00 -6.91
CA LEU A 46 9.77 -1.08 -7.28
C LEU A 46 9.78 0.19 -6.42
N LEU A 47 9.45 1.31 -7.07
CA LEU A 47 9.07 2.56 -6.42
C LEU A 47 7.58 2.78 -6.62
N TYR A 48 6.87 3.15 -5.55
CA TYR A 48 5.42 3.33 -5.56
C TYR A 48 5.10 4.81 -5.49
N LEU A 49 4.29 5.33 -6.40
CA LEU A 49 3.75 6.68 -6.36
C LEU A 49 2.27 6.60 -6.02
N LEU A 50 1.92 7.13 -4.85
CA LEU A 50 0.54 7.25 -4.42
C LEU A 50 0.07 8.69 -4.62
N GLU A 51 -1.02 8.84 -5.35
CA GLU A 51 -1.72 10.09 -5.60
C GLU A 51 -3.18 9.96 -5.15
N ASP A 52 -3.93 11.06 -5.21
CA ASP A 52 -5.34 11.12 -4.79
C ASP A 52 -6.21 10.01 -5.41
N LYS A 53 -5.94 9.65 -6.67
CA LYS A 53 -6.77 8.71 -7.47
C LYS A 53 -5.96 7.70 -8.27
N SER A 54 -4.66 7.61 -8.02
CA SER A 54 -3.78 6.68 -8.74
C SER A 54 -2.71 6.10 -7.85
N LEU A 55 -2.34 4.86 -8.15
CA LEU A 55 -1.18 4.19 -7.63
C LEU A 55 -0.35 3.72 -8.82
N THR A 56 0.89 4.18 -8.89
CA THR A 56 1.82 3.84 -9.97
C THR A 56 3.02 3.09 -9.42
N PHE A 57 3.41 2.02 -10.10
CA PHE A 57 4.55 1.18 -9.79
C PHE A 57 5.60 1.44 -10.87
N PHE A 58 6.77 1.91 -10.45
CA PHE A 58 7.93 2.12 -11.32
C PHE A 58 8.98 1.08 -11.03
N ASP A 59 9.70 0.66 -12.07
CA ASP A 59 10.99 0.00 -11.89
C ASP A 59 11.97 0.96 -11.20
N ASP A 60 12.55 0.56 -10.08
CA ASP A 60 13.39 1.45 -9.26
C ASP A 60 14.75 1.77 -9.92
N LYS A 61 15.17 1.02 -10.93
CA LYS A 61 16.42 1.23 -11.67
C LYS A 61 16.20 2.00 -12.96
N THR A 62 15.20 1.62 -13.75
CA THR A 62 14.97 2.20 -15.08
C THR A 62 14.01 3.38 -15.07
N GLY A 63 13.19 3.51 -14.02
CA GLY A 63 12.11 4.49 -13.94
C GLY A 63 10.93 4.17 -14.87
N GLU A 64 10.93 3.00 -15.52
CA GLU A 64 9.85 2.57 -16.39
C GLU A 64 8.58 2.30 -15.58
N THR A 65 7.42 2.75 -16.08
CA THR A 65 6.13 2.43 -15.46
C THR A 65 5.81 0.95 -15.70
N ARG A 66 5.74 0.17 -14.63
CA ARG A 66 5.33 -1.24 -14.67
C ARG A 66 3.82 -1.39 -14.61
N LEU A 67 3.17 -0.56 -13.82
CA LEU A 67 1.73 -0.58 -13.62
C LEU A 67 1.24 0.80 -13.18
N ASN A 68 0.09 1.21 -13.70
CA ASN A 68 -0.67 2.33 -13.19
C ASN A 68 -2.10 1.86 -12.96
N VAL A 69 -2.61 2.07 -11.75
CA VAL A 69 -4.01 1.80 -11.43
C VAL A 69 -4.67 3.10 -11.02
N THR A 70 -5.85 3.36 -11.57
CA THR A 70 -6.70 4.48 -11.19
C THR A 70 -7.85 3.98 -10.32
N PHE A 71 -8.26 4.76 -9.34
CA PHE A 71 -9.31 4.40 -8.41
C PHE A 71 -10.16 5.59 -7.99
N GLU A 72 -11.36 5.29 -7.46
CA GLU A 72 -12.15 6.28 -6.76
C GLU A 72 -11.55 6.53 -5.38
N ASN A 73 -11.38 7.80 -5.01
CA ASN A 73 -10.87 8.16 -3.70
C ASN A 73 -11.95 7.96 -2.62
N LYS A 74 -12.13 6.71 -2.18
CA LYS A 74 -12.99 6.36 -1.05
C LYS A 74 -12.34 6.76 0.29
N PRO A 75 -13.14 7.10 1.31
CA PRO A 75 -12.61 7.38 2.63
C PRO A 75 -11.94 6.13 3.23
N TRP A 76 -11.10 6.35 4.24
CA TRP A 76 -10.56 5.26 5.03
C TRP A 76 -11.63 4.71 5.98
N GLU A 77 -11.65 3.39 6.11
CA GLU A 77 -12.59 2.67 6.96
C GLU A 77 -11.82 2.04 8.12
N GLN A 78 -12.42 2.05 9.32
CA GLN A 78 -11.84 1.33 10.46
C GLN A 78 -11.92 -0.18 10.17
N MET A 79 -10.86 -0.90 10.52
CA MET A 79 -10.74 -2.33 10.26
C MET A 79 -10.60 -3.11 11.57
N SER A 80 -11.47 -4.07 11.76
CA SER A 80 -11.42 -5.02 12.87
C SER A 80 -10.41 -6.14 12.64
N LEU A 81 -10.08 -6.86 13.71
CA LEU A 81 -9.23 -8.07 13.62
C LEU A 81 -9.89 -9.18 12.79
N GLU A 82 -11.22 -9.28 12.84
CA GLU A 82 -11.98 -10.27 12.06
C GLU A 82 -11.96 -9.94 10.57
N GLU A 83 -12.19 -8.67 10.20
CA GLU A 83 -12.08 -8.22 8.81
C GLU A 83 -10.68 -8.44 8.27
N TRP A 84 -9.63 -8.08 9.02
CA TRP A 84 -8.25 -8.37 8.64
C TRP A 84 -8.04 -9.86 8.41
N ALA A 85 -8.38 -10.71 9.39
CA ALA A 85 -8.17 -12.15 9.29
C ALA A 85 -8.93 -12.76 8.10
N GLY A 86 -10.13 -12.25 7.80
CA GLY A 86 -10.95 -12.69 6.68
C GLY A 86 -10.38 -12.37 5.30
N MET A 87 -9.34 -11.53 5.21
CA MET A 87 -8.66 -11.27 3.94
C MET A 87 -7.64 -12.35 3.58
N PHE A 88 -7.26 -13.24 4.49
CA PHE A 88 -6.19 -14.22 4.29
C PHE A 88 -6.74 -15.64 4.21
N MET A 89 -5.90 -16.57 3.77
CA MET A 89 -6.17 -17.99 3.95
C MET A 89 -6.34 -18.31 5.45
N GLU A 90 -7.21 -19.28 5.74
CA GLU A 90 -7.54 -19.64 7.13
C GLU A 90 -6.27 -19.96 7.94
N GLY A 91 -6.06 -19.21 9.03
CA GLY A 91 -4.91 -19.39 9.92
C GLY A 91 -3.60 -18.74 9.45
N GLU A 92 -3.57 -18.10 8.28
CA GLU A 92 -2.36 -17.51 7.69
C GLU A 92 -2.25 -15.99 7.91
N ALA A 93 -3.28 -15.36 8.49
CA ALA A 93 -3.29 -13.92 8.73
C ALA A 93 -2.18 -13.51 9.71
N PRO A 94 -1.37 -12.48 9.39
CA PRO A 94 -0.41 -11.92 10.33
C PRO A 94 -1.09 -11.42 11.61
N ASP A 95 -0.46 -11.65 12.76
CA ASP A 95 -0.94 -11.12 14.02
C ASP A 95 -0.74 -9.60 14.09
N ILE A 96 -1.85 -8.86 14.10
CA ILE A 96 -1.90 -7.40 14.25
C ILE A 96 -2.59 -6.98 15.56
N SER A 97 -2.71 -7.88 16.54
CA SER A 97 -3.37 -7.61 17.81
C SER A 97 -2.69 -6.50 18.63
N GLY A 98 -1.39 -6.28 18.42
CA GLY A 98 -0.63 -5.20 19.02
C GLY A 98 -0.83 -3.82 18.39
N ILE A 99 -1.48 -3.75 17.22
CA ILE A 99 -1.73 -2.49 16.50
C ILE A 99 -3.04 -1.88 17.02
N VAL A 100 -3.07 -0.59 17.38
CA VAL A 100 -4.25 0.01 18.01
C VAL A 100 -5.17 0.61 16.97
N GLU A 101 -4.65 1.51 16.15
CA GLU A 101 -5.35 2.17 15.05
C GLU A 101 -5.12 1.38 13.77
N ARG A 102 -6.21 0.83 13.22
CA ARG A 102 -6.18 0.01 12.01
C ARG A 102 -7.23 0.52 11.05
N ARG A 103 -6.79 1.04 9.91
CA ARG A 103 -7.68 1.51 8.87
C ARG A 103 -7.34 0.85 7.56
N MET A 104 -8.35 0.62 6.74
CA MET A 104 -8.18 0.10 5.39
C MET A 104 -8.80 1.04 4.38
N LYS A 105 -8.28 0.97 3.16
CA LYS A 105 -8.82 1.63 1.99
C LYS A 105 -8.64 0.73 0.78
N GLN A 106 -9.77 0.25 0.24
CA GLN A 106 -9.76 -0.47 -1.02
C GLN A 106 -9.52 0.52 -2.16
N LEU A 107 -8.43 0.33 -2.90
CA LEU A 107 -8.15 1.10 -4.11
C LEU A 107 -8.85 0.47 -5.30
N THR A 108 -8.64 -0.83 -5.49
CA THR A 108 -9.30 -1.65 -6.52
C THR A 108 -9.66 -3.00 -5.92
N ASP A 109 -10.28 -3.89 -6.71
CA ASP A 109 -10.50 -5.28 -6.28
C ASP A 109 -9.20 -6.03 -5.97
N LYS A 110 -8.08 -5.51 -6.52
CA LYS A 110 -6.75 -6.10 -6.41
C LYS A 110 -5.85 -5.41 -5.39
N TYR A 111 -6.01 -4.11 -5.13
CA TYR A 111 -5.08 -3.35 -4.29
C TYR A 111 -5.78 -2.68 -3.11
N TYR A 112 -5.18 -2.84 -1.93
CA TYR A 112 -5.63 -2.28 -0.67
C TYR A 112 -4.50 -1.50 -0.02
N LEU A 113 -4.83 -0.36 0.60
CA LEU A 113 -3.94 0.30 1.53
C LEU A 113 -4.42 0.04 2.96
N PHE A 114 -3.46 -0.12 3.85
CA PHE A 114 -3.70 -0.18 5.28
C PHE A 114 -2.89 0.89 5.99
N ASP A 115 -3.52 1.53 6.98
CA ASP A 115 -2.85 2.39 7.94
C ASP A 115 -2.86 1.65 9.28
N MET A 116 -1.66 1.33 9.75
CA MET A 116 -1.39 0.48 10.89
C MET A 116 -0.55 1.26 11.90
N ASP A 117 -1.20 1.96 12.83
CA ASP A 117 -0.58 2.93 13.75
C ASP A 117 0.31 3.98 13.06
N GLY A 118 -0.14 4.47 11.89
CA GLY A 118 0.58 5.43 11.06
C GLY A 118 1.53 4.79 10.03
N GLY A 119 1.78 3.47 10.12
CA GLY A 119 2.51 2.71 9.10
C GLY A 119 1.64 2.45 7.87
N LEU A 120 2.14 2.79 6.69
CA LEU A 120 1.42 2.55 5.43
C LEU A 120 1.77 1.18 4.87
N TRP A 121 0.81 0.28 4.74
CA TRP A 121 1.01 -1.02 4.11
C TRP A 121 0.21 -1.12 2.81
N LEU A 122 0.78 -1.81 1.82
CA LEU A 122 0.14 -2.12 0.54
C LEU A 122 -0.15 -3.61 0.46
N GLY A 123 -1.43 -3.95 0.32
CA GLY A 123 -1.91 -5.31 0.05
C GLY A 123 -2.20 -5.53 -1.42
N GLU A 124 -1.76 -6.66 -1.96
CA GLU A 124 -2.22 -7.20 -3.23
C GLU A 124 -3.13 -8.40 -2.95
N TYR A 125 -4.38 -8.32 -3.37
CA TYR A 125 -5.38 -9.37 -3.24
C TYR A 125 -5.36 -10.23 -4.50
N GLY A 126 -5.35 -11.55 -4.34
CA GLY A 126 -5.36 -12.50 -5.45
C GLY A 126 -6.76 -12.64 -6.03
N ASP A 127 -7.60 -13.39 -5.31
CA ASP A 127 -9.02 -13.57 -5.58
C ASP A 127 -9.73 -14.08 -4.31
N GLU A 128 -11.04 -14.32 -4.36
CA GLU A 128 -11.82 -14.81 -3.21
C GLU A 128 -11.41 -16.21 -2.72
N GLN A 129 -10.78 -17.04 -3.56
CA GLN A 129 -10.35 -18.39 -3.19
C GLN A 129 -8.97 -18.37 -2.54
N ILE A 130 -8.10 -17.48 -2.98
CA ILE A 130 -6.70 -17.36 -2.55
C ILE A 130 -6.57 -16.36 -1.40
N GLY A 131 -7.44 -15.35 -1.36
CA GLY A 131 -7.34 -14.22 -0.44
C GLY A 131 -6.17 -13.30 -0.79
N MET A 132 -5.60 -12.69 0.24
CA MET A 132 -4.44 -11.82 0.15
C MET A 132 -3.25 -12.58 -0.46
N TRP A 133 -2.62 -11.98 -1.46
CA TRP A 133 -1.44 -12.51 -2.11
C TRP A 133 -0.15 -12.01 -1.44
N SER A 134 -0.10 -10.73 -1.11
CA SER A 134 1.04 -10.14 -0.41
C SER A 134 0.63 -8.90 0.38
N VAL A 135 1.37 -8.62 1.45
CA VAL A 135 1.31 -7.33 2.17
C VAL A 135 2.73 -6.85 2.43
N TYR A 136 3.01 -5.62 2.01
CA TYR A 136 4.29 -4.96 2.21
C TYR A 136 4.12 -3.69 3.02
N GLU A 137 4.99 -3.47 4.00
CA GLU A 137 5.14 -2.14 4.58
C GLU A 137 5.85 -1.22 3.57
N LEU A 138 5.33 0.00 3.45
CA LEU A 138 5.88 1.06 2.65
C LEU A 138 6.37 2.21 3.54
N THR A 139 7.57 2.69 3.27
CA THR A 139 8.13 3.89 3.91
C THR A 139 8.17 5.04 2.92
N LEU A 140 7.84 6.24 3.40
CA LEU A 140 7.94 7.46 2.61
C LEU A 140 9.38 7.63 2.11
N HIS A 141 9.52 7.90 0.82
CA HIS A 141 10.79 8.20 0.19
C HIS A 141 10.89 9.70 -0.06
N GLU A 142 11.66 10.40 0.77
CA GLU A 142 11.88 11.86 0.67
C GLU A 142 12.79 12.27 -0.51
N GLY A 143 12.89 11.45 -1.56
CA GLY A 143 13.70 11.70 -2.76
C GLY A 143 12.84 11.95 -4.00
N ASP A 144 13.19 12.97 -4.79
CA ASP A 144 12.53 13.35 -6.05
C ASP A 144 12.52 12.21 -7.07
N LYS A 145 11.31 11.83 -7.54
CA LYS A 145 10.94 11.12 -8.78
C LYS A 145 11.72 9.82 -9.11
N PRO A 146 11.11 8.85 -9.84
CA PRO A 146 11.89 7.78 -10.45
C PRO A 146 13.00 8.39 -11.32
N PRO A 147 14.17 7.73 -11.47
CA PRO A 147 15.19 8.17 -12.41
C PRO A 147 14.51 8.40 -13.78
N ALA A 148 14.79 9.53 -14.44
CA ALA A 148 14.18 9.84 -15.72
C ALA A 148 14.34 8.62 -16.63
N ALA A 149 13.21 8.10 -17.14
CA ALA A 149 13.22 6.92 -18.00
C ALA A 149 14.32 7.10 -19.05
N ALA A 150 15.23 6.14 -19.15
CA ALA A 150 16.28 6.18 -20.13
C ALA A 150 15.63 6.26 -21.51
N VAL A 151 15.60 7.47 -22.09
CA VAL A 151 15.18 7.67 -23.47
C VAL A 151 16.27 7.00 -24.29
N THR A 152 16.06 5.75 -24.69
CA THR A 152 16.82 5.19 -25.80
C THR A 152 16.47 6.05 -27.01
N PRO A 153 17.45 6.74 -27.63
CA PRO A 153 17.22 7.32 -28.94
C PRO A 153 16.87 6.15 -29.86
N ASP A 154 15.72 6.23 -30.54
CA ASP A 154 15.41 5.33 -31.65
C ASP A 154 16.59 5.37 -32.65
N GLU A 155 17.21 4.21 -32.90
CA GLU A 155 18.12 3.98 -34.03
C GLU A 155 17.34 3.47 -35.24
#